data_AF-A0A4Q2D2M2-F1
#
_entry.id   AF-A0A4Q2D2M2-F1
#
_cell.length_a   1.000
_cell.length_b   1.000
_cell.length_c   1.000
_cell.angle_alpha   90.00
_cell.angle_beta   90.00
_cell.angle_gamma   90.00
#
_symmetry.space_group_name_H-M   'P 1'
#
loop_
_entity.id
_entity.type
_entity.pdbx_description
1 polymer ?
#
loop_
_entity_poly.entity_id
_entity_poly.type
_entity_poly.pdbx_seq_one_letter_code
_entity_poly.pdbx_strand_id
1 'polypeptide(L)'
;MTSASSLSTHCAPATKSLVLQIHVDAEYTSHGSKWLLSTLHSSTFLEVNSTGDKVHQTTEVKELKDAHECSIYAKGFLEDKDAALQQCLEVFFNTYSTINSVRMQRDKKKKFKASVLAEFADFEMVDKFLKAEPKPTFKGKELQGRLL
;
A
#
# COMPACT_ATOMS: atom_id res chain seq x y z
N MET A 1 -24.72 34.16 -8.91
CA MET A 1 -23.33 34.29 -8.42
C MET A 1 -23.09 33.18 -7.41
N THR A 2 -22.26 32.22 -7.83
CA THR A 2 -21.46 31.25 -7.07
C THR A 2 -22.11 30.53 -5.89
N SER A 3 -22.59 29.31 -6.16
CA SER A 3 -22.93 28.30 -5.15
C SER A 3 -21.64 27.82 -4.48
N ALA A 4 -21.48 28.08 -3.18
CA ALA A 4 -20.41 27.52 -2.38
C ALA A 4 -20.64 26.00 -2.24
N SER A 5 -19.85 25.21 -2.95
CA SER A 5 -19.87 23.76 -2.83
C SER A 5 -19.35 23.38 -1.45
N SER A 6 -20.24 22.94 -0.56
CA SER A 6 -19.90 22.47 0.77
C SER A 6 -19.18 21.13 0.66
N LEU A 7 -17.85 21.16 0.64
CA LEU A 7 -17.06 19.95 0.74
C LEU A 7 -17.20 19.36 2.16
N SER A 8 -17.97 18.27 2.17
CA SER A 8 -18.40 17.41 3.26
C SER A 8 -17.24 16.81 4.08
N THR A 9 -17.58 16.43 5.32
CA THR A 9 -16.96 15.72 6.46
C THR A 9 -15.76 14.78 6.24
N HIS A 10 -15.28 14.53 5.01
CA HIS A 10 -14.24 13.54 4.67
C HIS A 10 -12.98 14.14 4.01
N CYS A 11 -12.59 15.37 4.35
CA CYS A 11 -11.37 16.00 3.85
C CYS A 11 -10.18 15.82 4.81
N ALA A 12 -9.04 15.38 4.30
CA ALA A 12 -7.76 15.36 5.02
C ALA A 12 -6.91 16.60 4.67
N PRO A 13 -6.11 17.14 5.60
CA PRO A 13 -5.24 18.28 5.32
C PRO A 13 -4.11 17.90 4.35
N ALA A 14 -4.01 18.62 3.23
CA ALA A 14 -3.07 18.35 2.14
C ALA A 14 -1.62 18.73 2.48
N THR A 15 -1.40 19.71 3.37
CA THR A 15 -0.05 20.11 3.76
C THR A 15 0.07 20.39 5.26
N LYS A 16 1.12 19.80 5.85
CA LYS A 16 1.74 20.08 7.17
C LYS A 16 1.26 19.34 8.44
N SER A 17 0.29 18.43 8.43
CA SER A 17 0.03 17.65 9.65
C SER A 17 -0.46 16.20 9.51
N LEU A 18 -0.83 15.72 8.32
CA LEU A 18 -1.29 14.32 8.18
C LEU A 18 -0.59 13.58 7.04
N VAL A 19 -0.54 14.15 5.83
CA VAL A 19 0.08 13.47 4.66
C VAL A 19 1.60 13.33 4.80
N LEU A 20 2.30 14.31 5.38
CA LEU A 20 3.74 14.21 5.70
C LEU A 20 4.05 13.44 6.99
N GLN A 21 3.02 13.13 7.80
CA GLN A 21 3.19 12.32 9.02
C GLN A 21 3.11 10.82 8.72
N ILE A 22 2.59 10.47 7.53
CA ILE A 22 2.85 9.16 6.90
C ILE A 22 4.37 9.03 6.81
N HIS A 23 4.91 7.91 7.27
CA HIS A 23 6.33 7.59 7.15
C HIS A 23 6.64 7.34 5.66
N VAL A 24 6.66 8.43 4.90
CA VAL A 24 7.00 8.49 3.49
C VAL A 24 8.53 8.55 3.39
N ASP A 25 9.10 7.88 2.39
CA ASP A 25 10.54 7.86 2.19
C ASP A 25 11.12 9.28 2.21
N ALA A 26 12.27 9.44 2.87
CA ALA A 26 12.94 10.73 3.02
C ALA A 26 13.21 11.41 1.67
N GLU A 27 13.35 10.60 0.60
CA GLU A 27 13.46 11.04 -0.78
C GLU A 27 12.30 11.96 -1.22
N TYR A 28 11.05 11.59 -0.95
CA TYR A 28 9.89 12.38 -1.38
C TYR A 28 9.71 13.64 -0.53
N THR A 29 10.12 13.59 0.74
CA THR A 29 10.08 14.75 1.64
C THR A 29 10.98 15.89 1.14
N SER A 30 12.07 15.56 0.43
CA SER A 30 13.04 16.53 -0.10
C SER A 30 12.48 17.45 -1.20
N HIS A 31 11.45 17.01 -1.92
CA HIS A 31 10.85 17.75 -3.03
C HIS A 31 9.96 18.93 -2.57
N GLY A 32 9.56 18.94 -1.30
CA GLY A 32 8.77 20.00 -0.70
C GLY A 32 7.28 19.96 -1.05
N SER A 33 6.51 20.82 -0.36
CA SER A 33 5.04 20.82 -0.41
C SER A 33 4.45 21.25 -1.76
N LYS A 34 5.11 22.16 -2.48
CA LYS A 34 4.65 22.63 -3.80
C LYS A 34 4.65 21.51 -4.83
N TRP A 35 5.72 20.72 -4.84
CA TRP A 35 5.81 19.55 -5.71
C TRP A 35 4.72 18.53 -5.38
N LEU A 36 4.54 18.22 -4.08
CA LEU A 36 3.49 17.30 -3.63
C LEU A 36 2.10 17.74 -4.11
N LEU A 37 1.76 19.03 -3.97
CA LEU A 37 0.48 19.55 -4.44
C LEU A 37 0.33 19.42 -5.97
N SER A 38 1.37 19.73 -6.74
CA SER A 38 1.31 19.56 -8.21
C SER A 38 1.10 18.10 -8.62
N THR A 39 1.71 17.15 -7.90
CA THR A 39 1.53 15.72 -8.13
C THR A 39 0.13 15.24 -7.73
N LEU A 40 -0.44 15.80 -6.65
CA LEU A 40 -1.81 15.48 -6.24
C LEU A 40 -2.84 16.02 -7.25
N HIS A 41 -2.59 17.18 -7.85
CA HIS A 41 -3.46 17.75 -8.90
C HIS A 41 -3.49 16.93 -10.20
N SER A 42 -2.47 16.11 -10.49
CA SER A 42 -2.47 15.22 -11.65
C SER A 42 -3.15 13.87 -11.39
N SER A 43 -3.59 13.60 -10.16
CA SER A 43 -4.28 12.37 -9.79
C SER A 43 -5.71 12.32 -10.34
N THR A 44 -6.14 11.14 -10.76
CA THR A 44 -7.54 10.85 -11.13
C THR A 44 -8.37 10.38 -9.94
N PHE A 45 -7.75 10.07 -8.80
CA PHE A 45 -8.39 9.48 -7.62
C PHE A 45 -8.57 10.47 -6.47
N LEU A 46 -7.81 11.56 -6.47
CA LEU A 46 -7.77 12.55 -5.41
C LEU A 46 -8.09 13.92 -5.99
N GLU A 47 -8.91 14.68 -5.27
CA GLU A 47 -9.19 16.06 -5.58
C GLU A 47 -8.63 16.97 -4.48
N VAL A 48 -7.84 17.96 -4.93
CA VAL A 48 -7.31 19.03 -4.09
C VAL A 48 -8.26 20.22 -4.17
N ASN A 49 -8.63 20.80 -3.05
CA ASN A 49 -9.48 21.98 -3.04
C ASN A 49 -8.79 23.22 -3.63
N SER A 50 -9.55 24.28 -3.90
CA SER A 50 -9.05 25.53 -4.49
C SER A 50 -7.92 26.21 -3.72
N THR A 51 -7.86 26.00 -2.40
CA THR A 51 -6.85 26.61 -1.51
C THR A 51 -5.57 25.77 -1.44
N GLY A 52 -5.58 24.52 -1.91
CA GLY A 52 -4.43 23.62 -1.86
C GLY A 52 -4.12 23.07 -0.45
N ASP A 53 -5.05 23.22 0.50
CA ASP A 53 -4.86 22.83 1.90
C ASP A 53 -5.64 21.57 2.28
N LYS A 54 -6.54 21.08 1.42
CA LYS A 54 -7.32 19.86 1.65
C LYS A 54 -7.33 18.94 0.45
N VAL A 55 -7.28 17.65 0.72
CA VAL A 55 -7.44 16.56 -0.24
C VAL A 55 -8.59 15.65 0.18
N HIS A 56 -9.34 15.17 -0.79
CA HIS A 56 -10.32 14.11 -0.58
C HIS A 56 -10.29 13.11 -1.74
N GLN A 57 -10.79 11.91 -1.48
CA GLN A 57 -10.98 10.92 -2.52
C GLN A 57 -12.17 11.33 -3.39
N THR A 58 -12.02 11.27 -4.72
CA THR A 58 -13.10 11.59 -5.65
C THR A 58 -14.21 10.53 -5.61
N THR A 59 -13.84 9.28 -5.34
CA THR A 59 -14.75 8.14 -5.25
C THR A 59 -15.16 7.87 -3.81
N GLU A 60 -16.42 7.49 -3.60
CA GLU A 60 -16.91 7.01 -2.31
C GLU A 60 -16.16 5.74 -1.86
N VAL A 61 -15.79 5.71 -0.57
CA VAL A 61 -15.15 4.55 0.04
C VAL A 61 -16.15 3.39 0.04
N LYS A 62 -15.87 2.36 -0.75
CA LYS A 62 -16.64 1.11 -0.74
C LYS A 62 -15.98 0.10 0.15
N GLU A 63 -16.78 -0.69 0.86
CA GLU A 63 -16.27 -1.89 1.53
C GLU A 63 -15.69 -2.84 0.49
N LEU A 64 -14.45 -3.28 0.73
CA LEU A 64 -13.81 -4.31 -0.07
C LEU A 64 -14.49 -5.64 0.24
N LYS A 65 -15.36 -6.07 -0.68
CA LYS A 65 -15.84 -7.45 -0.69
C LYS A 65 -14.63 -8.34 -1.01
N ASP A 66 -14.50 -9.43 -0.27
CA ASP A 66 -13.55 -10.51 -0.56
C ASP A 66 -12.07 -10.24 -0.23
N ALA A 67 -11.76 -9.16 0.49
CA ALA A 67 -10.38 -8.85 0.91
C ALA A 67 -9.70 -10.00 1.69
N HIS A 68 -10.47 -10.76 2.47
CA HIS A 68 -9.98 -11.91 3.21
C HIS A 68 -9.62 -13.09 2.29
N GLU A 69 -10.45 -13.34 1.29
CA GLU A 69 -10.29 -14.44 0.33
C GLU A 69 -9.13 -14.16 -0.63
N CYS A 70 -8.91 -12.88 -0.97
CA CYS A 70 -7.79 -12.41 -1.78
C CYS A 70 -6.45 -12.29 -1.00
N SER A 71 -6.43 -12.71 0.28
CA SER A 71 -5.26 -12.57 1.15
C SER A 71 -4.58 -13.91 1.44
N ILE A 72 -3.24 -13.89 1.41
CA ILE A 72 -2.40 -15.02 1.81
C ILE A 72 -1.51 -14.67 2.98
N TYR A 73 -1.28 -15.66 3.84
CA TYR A 73 -0.19 -15.66 4.80
C TYR A 73 1.01 -16.39 4.19
N ALA A 74 2.10 -15.66 3.92
CA ALA A 74 3.34 -16.23 3.40
C ALA A 74 4.46 -16.14 4.44
N LYS A 75 5.22 -17.23 4.59
CA LYS A 75 6.37 -17.35 5.50
C LYS A 75 7.59 -17.92 4.76
N GLY A 76 8.77 -17.74 5.35
CA GLY A 76 10.05 -18.21 4.78
C GLY A 76 10.95 -17.10 4.26
N PHE A 77 10.57 -15.83 4.48
CA PHE A 77 11.41 -14.68 4.16
C PHE A 77 12.62 -14.62 5.10
N LEU A 78 13.73 -14.08 4.62
CA LEU A 78 14.88 -13.81 5.49
C LEU A 78 14.54 -12.68 6.47
N GLU A 79 15.00 -12.80 7.71
CA GLU A 79 14.99 -11.67 8.64
C GLU A 79 16.01 -10.63 8.15
N ASP A 80 15.54 -9.71 7.33
CA ASP A 80 16.35 -8.62 6.78
C ASP A 80 16.01 -7.31 7.51
N LYS A 81 17.05 -6.51 7.80
CA LYS A 81 16.92 -5.19 8.42
C LYS A 81 16.95 -4.06 7.40
N ASP A 82 17.10 -4.39 6.13
CA ASP A 82 17.10 -3.44 5.03
C ASP A 82 15.79 -2.63 5.00
N ALA A 83 15.93 -1.31 4.92
CA ALA A 83 14.81 -0.38 4.78
C ALA A 83 14.05 -0.61 3.47
N ALA A 84 14.74 -1.08 2.42
CA ALA A 84 14.15 -1.37 1.11
C ALA A 84 13.33 -2.68 1.09
N LEU A 85 13.35 -3.49 2.16
CA LEU A 85 12.68 -4.79 2.18
C LEU A 85 11.19 -4.70 1.84
N GLN A 86 10.49 -3.67 2.33
CA GLN A 86 9.06 -3.47 2.05
C GLN A 86 8.82 -3.35 0.53
N GLN A 87 9.57 -2.46 -0.14
CA GLN A 87 9.48 -2.26 -1.59
C GLN A 87 9.88 -3.53 -2.35
N CYS A 88 10.94 -4.24 -1.93
CA CYS A 88 11.33 -5.50 -2.55
C CYS A 88 10.23 -6.58 -2.47
N LEU A 89 9.51 -6.65 -1.35
CA LEU A 89 8.40 -7.58 -1.18
C LEU A 89 7.22 -7.20 -2.08
N GLU A 90 6.87 -5.91 -2.14
CA GLU A 90 5.83 -5.40 -3.04
C GLU A 90 6.15 -5.72 -4.50
N VAL A 91 7.37 -5.42 -4.96
CA VAL A 91 7.83 -5.77 -6.31
C VAL A 91 7.74 -7.27 -6.56
N PHE A 92 8.15 -8.10 -5.59
CA PHE A 92 8.07 -9.56 -5.71
C PHE A 92 6.63 -10.05 -5.88
N PHE A 93 5.69 -9.63 -5.03
CA PHE A 93 4.30 -10.08 -5.16
C PHE A 93 3.62 -9.53 -6.41
N ASN A 94 4.02 -8.32 -6.84
CA ASN A 94 3.53 -7.71 -8.06
C ASN A 94 3.94 -8.48 -9.34
N THR A 95 4.93 -9.38 -9.26
CA THR A 95 5.27 -10.29 -10.38
C THR A 95 4.21 -11.35 -10.64
N TYR A 96 3.38 -11.68 -9.64
CA TYR A 96 2.28 -12.62 -9.81
C TYR A 96 1.03 -11.89 -10.28
N SER A 97 0.61 -10.86 -9.57
CA SER A 97 -0.56 -10.04 -9.89
C SER A 97 -0.44 -8.67 -9.25
N THR A 98 -1.28 -7.73 -9.66
CA THR A 98 -1.47 -6.47 -8.93
C THR A 98 -1.73 -6.75 -7.45
N ILE A 99 -0.83 -6.26 -6.61
CA ILE A 99 -0.90 -6.41 -5.16
C ILE A 99 -1.52 -5.15 -4.55
N ASN A 100 -2.56 -5.32 -3.72
CA ASN A 100 -3.20 -4.23 -3.00
C ASN A 100 -2.38 -3.84 -1.77
N SER A 101 -1.91 -4.83 -1.00
CA SER A 101 -1.06 -4.57 0.16
C SER A 101 -0.14 -5.73 0.51
N VAL A 102 1.06 -5.40 1.00
CA VAL A 102 1.97 -6.36 1.65
C VAL A 102 2.25 -5.87 3.07
N ARG A 103 1.77 -6.60 4.07
CA ARG A 103 1.93 -6.25 5.48
C ARG A 103 2.95 -7.17 6.12
N MET A 104 4.12 -6.64 6.40
CA MET A 104 5.16 -7.34 7.15
C MET A 104 4.75 -7.55 8.61
N GLN A 105 4.73 -8.81 9.06
CA GLN A 105 4.51 -9.15 10.45
C GLN A 105 5.72 -8.72 11.28
N ARG A 106 5.49 -7.91 12.32
CA ARG A 106 6.55 -7.41 13.20
C ARG A 106 6.26 -7.77 14.66
N ASP A 107 7.31 -7.93 15.46
CA ASP A 107 7.19 -8.16 16.90
C ASP A 107 7.00 -6.84 17.68
N LYS A 108 6.91 -6.93 19.02
CA LYS A 108 6.76 -5.76 19.91
C LYS A 108 7.94 -4.77 19.82
N LYS A 109 9.10 -5.21 19.32
CA LYS A 109 10.30 -4.40 19.09
C LYS A 109 10.39 -3.92 17.63
N LYS A 110 9.31 -4.03 16.85
CA LYS A 110 9.22 -3.70 15.42
C LYS A 110 10.15 -4.54 14.53
N LYS A 111 10.67 -5.68 15.02
CA LYS A 111 11.51 -6.59 14.22
C LYS A 111 10.63 -7.43 13.30
N PHE A 112 11.02 -7.55 12.04
CA PHE A 112 10.33 -8.41 11.05
C PHE A 112 10.39 -9.89 11.46
N LYS A 113 9.24 -10.58 11.38
CA LYS A 113 9.05 -11.98 11.76
C LYS A 113 9.07 -12.94 10.56
N ALA A 114 9.82 -12.62 9.51
CA ALA A 114 9.99 -13.52 8.34
C ALA A 114 8.67 -13.98 7.69
N SER A 115 7.60 -13.22 7.87
CA SER A 115 6.25 -13.54 7.38
C SER A 115 5.49 -12.28 7.03
N VAL A 116 4.65 -12.38 6.01
CA VAL A 116 3.86 -11.28 5.49
C VAL A 116 2.43 -11.72 5.30
N LEU A 117 1.53 -10.75 5.35
CA LEU A 117 0.21 -10.86 4.80
C LEU A 117 0.17 -10.13 3.46
N ALA A 118 -0.11 -10.84 2.37
CA ALA A 118 -0.18 -10.26 1.04
C ALA A 118 -1.62 -10.35 0.53
N GLU A 119 -2.18 -9.22 0.13
CA GLU A 119 -3.53 -9.07 -0.40
C GLU A 119 -3.46 -8.75 -1.89
N PHE A 120 -3.93 -9.66 -2.74
CA PHE A 120 -3.98 -9.48 -4.18
C PHE A 120 -5.25 -8.74 -4.61
N ALA A 121 -5.21 -8.11 -5.77
CA ALA A 121 -6.39 -7.52 -6.39
C ALA A 121 -7.40 -8.58 -6.91
N ASP A 122 -6.92 -9.80 -7.15
CA ASP A 122 -7.70 -10.88 -7.77
C ASP A 122 -7.51 -12.20 -6.99
N PHE A 123 -8.64 -12.83 -6.66
CA PHE A 123 -8.71 -14.11 -5.96
C PHE A 123 -8.03 -15.25 -6.73
N GLU A 124 -8.11 -15.27 -8.07
CA GLU A 124 -7.51 -16.36 -8.86
C GLU A 124 -6.00 -16.51 -8.62
N MET A 125 -5.36 -15.40 -8.23
CA MET A 125 -3.91 -15.32 -8.09
C MET A 125 -3.44 -15.89 -6.76
N VAL A 126 -4.33 -15.95 -5.77
CA VAL A 126 -4.09 -16.67 -4.51
C VAL A 126 -3.83 -18.14 -4.81
N ASP A 127 -4.72 -18.76 -5.59
CA ASP A 127 -4.64 -20.18 -5.92
C ASP A 127 -3.41 -20.49 -6.79
N LYS A 128 -3.10 -19.61 -7.76
CA LYS A 128 -1.88 -19.73 -8.59
C LYS A 128 -0.61 -19.63 -7.75
N PHE A 129 -0.54 -18.70 -6.79
CA PHE A 129 0.62 -18.59 -5.90
C PHE A 129 0.79 -19.82 -5.00
N LEU A 130 -0.30 -20.33 -4.44
CA LEU A 130 -0.27 -21.48 -3.52
C LEU A 130 0.06 -22.80 -4.22
N LYS A 131 -0.34 -22.96 -5.49
CA LYS A 131 -0.15 -24.18 -6.29
C LYS A 131 1.04 -24.09 -7.26
N ALA A 132 1.82 -23.01 -7.21
CA ALA A 132 2.94 -22.81 -8.13
C ALA A 132 4.02 -23.90 -7.98
N GLU A 133 4.42 -24.48 -9.12
CA GLU A 133 5.56 -25.40 -9.25
C GLU A 133 6.52 -24.86 -10.33
N PRO A 134 7.79 -24.57 -9.99
CA PRO A 134 8.42 -24.70 -8.67
C PRO A 134 7.85 -23.69 -7.65
N LYS A 135 7.98 -24.02 -6.36
CA LYS A 135 7.49 -23.16 -5.29
C LYS A 135 8.09 -21.75 -5.37
N PRO A 136 7.32 -20.70 -5.04
CA PRO A 136 7.81 -19.34 -5.03
C PRO A 136 9.08 -19.20 -4.18
N THR A 137 10.11 -18.55 -4.73
CA THR A 137 11.35 -18.27 -4.00
C THR A 137 11.60 -16.78 -3.92
N PHE A 138 12.09 -16.32 -2.76
CA PHE A 138 12.50 -14.94 -2.54
C PHE A 138 13.93 -14.91 -2.01
N LYS A 139 14.83 -14.19 -2.71
CA LYS A 139 16.28 -14.17 -2.42
C LYS A 139 16.88 -15.58 -2.21
N GLY A 140 16.44 -16.56 -3.00
CA GLY A 140 16.91 -17.95 -2.93
C GLY A 140 16.33 -18.79 -1.79
N LYS A 141 15.33 -18.29 -1.04
CA LYS A 141 14.59 -19.05 -0.04
C LYS A 141 13.21 -19.41 -0.54
N GLU A 142 12.85 -20.69 -0.42
CA GLU A 142 11.51 -21.19 -0.71
C GLU A 142 10.49 -20.62 0.29
N LEU A 143 9.35 -20.17 -0.23
CA LEU A 143 8.24 -19.65 0.55
C LEU A 143 7.17 -20.70 0.77
N GLN A 144 6.49 -20.59 1.91
CA GLN A 144 5.29 -21.38 2.23
C GLN A 144 4.12 -20.42 2.39
N GLY A 145 3.11 -20.56 1.54
CA GLY A 145 1.86 -19.80 1.63
C GLY A 145 0.73 -20.63 2.25
N ARG A 146 -0.24 -19.95 2.85
CA ARG A 146 -1.57 -20.48 3.16
C ARG A 146 -2.63 -19.39 3.01
N LEU A 147 -3.87 -19.78 2.77
CA LEU A 147 -5.03 -18.89 2.88
C LEU A 147 -5.15 -18.34 4.31
N LEU A 148 -5.73 -17.15 4.41
CA LEU A 148 -6.10 -16.55 5.69
C LEU A 148 -7.27 -17.25 6.36
#